data_AF-A0A377M2V3-F1
#
_entry.id   AF-A0A377M2V3-F1
#
_cell.length_a   1.000
_cell.length_b   1.000
_cell.length_c   1.000
_cell.angle_alpha   90.00
_cell.angle_beta   90.00
_cell.angle_gamma   90.00
#
_symmetry.space_group_name_H-M   'P 1'
#
loop_
_entity.id
_entity.type
_entity.pdbx_description
1 polymer ?
#
loop_
_entity_poly.entity_id
_entity_poly.type
_entity_poly.pdbx_seq_one_letter_code
_entity_poly.pdbx_strand_id
1 'polypeptide(L)'
;MRDDWWVIDCPHDLIGEICGYSAAGLHRLGADGIFALDASCGNMSYVIFTDQAIKPRFECKTIYEMTSELAKRLGVEQQFTEGRTQEEWMRHLHELSRKAIPDLPDFDTFRKQGIYKQRDPQGHHVAYKAFRDDPQANPLTTPSGKIEIYSEELANIAATWELPEGDVIDPCRSTRPGLKTITIR
;
A
#
# COMPACT_ATOMS: atom_id res chain seq x y z
N MET A 1 -7.80 -29.38 17.83
CA MET A 1 -8.20 -28.26 16.97
C MET A 1 -7.05 -28.05 16.02
N ARG A 2 -7.27 -28.22 14.71
CA ARG A 2 -6.32 -27.70 13.72
C ARG A 2 -6.69 -26.23 13.59
N ASP A 3 -5.74 -25.34 13.81
CA ASP A 3 -5.94 -23.94 13.50
C ASP A 3 -6.08 -23.85 11.98
N ASP A 4 -7.28 -23.55 11.50
CA ASP A 4 -7.57 -23.49 10.08
C ASP A 4 -7.01 -22.17 9.52
N TRP A 5 -5.72 -22.19 9.17
CA TRP A 5 -5.07 -21.08 8.47
C TRP A 5 -5.43 -21.13 6.98
N TRP A 6 -5.90 -20.00 6.45
CA TRP A 6 -6.26 -19.82 5.04
C TRP A 6 -5.29 -18.85 4.39
N VAL A 7 -4.82 -19.16 3.17
CA VAL A 7 -3.92 -18.31 2.39
C VAL A 7 -4.54 -18.03 1.03
N ILE A 8 -4.58 -16.74 0.67
CA ILE A 8 -4.99 -16.25 -0.65
C ILE A 8 -3.71 -15.84 -1.38
N ASP A 9 -3.05 -16.80 -2.04
CA ASP A 9 -1.83 -16.54 -2.80
C ASP A 9 -1.61 -17.60 -3.89
N CYS A 10 -0.81 -17.28 -4.91
CA CYS A 10 -0.58 -18.12 -6.09
C CYS A 10 0.81 -18.76 -6.30
N PRO A 11 1.83 -18.62 -5.45
CA PRO A 11 2.97 -19.51 -5.54
C PRO A 11 2.74 -20.75 -4.69
N HIS A 12 3.15 -21.89 -5.25
CA HIS A 12 3.22 -23.19 -4.58
C HIS A 12 4.41 -23.20 -3.59
N ASP A 13 4.46 -22.20 -2.72
CA ASP A 13 5.50 -22.05 -1.70
C ASP A 13 5.13 -22.84 -0.44
N LEU A 14 6.11 -23.09 0.43
CA LEU A 14 5.98 -23.86 1.67
C LEU A 14 4.76 -23.48 2.53
N ILE A 15 4.31 -22.23 2.44
CA ILE A 15 3.16 -21.68 3.17
C ILE A 15 1.84 -22.28 2.67
N GLY A 16 1.74 -22.58 1.37
CA GLY A 16 0.59 -23.23 0.75
C GLY A 16 0.43 -24.71 1.12
N GLU A 17 1.53 -25.41 1.42
CA GLU A 17 1.49 -26.82 1.87
C GLU A 17 1.06 -26.96 3.34
N ILE A 18 1.31 -25.94 4.16
CA ILE A 18 0.93 -25.91 5.59
C ILE A 18 -0.56 -25.56 5.75
N CYS A 19 -1.12 -24.76 4.84
CA CYS A 19 -2.52 -24.34 4.90
C CYS A 19 -3.44 -25.38 4.24
N GLY A 20 -4.49 -25.81 4.96
CA GLY A 20 -5.44 -26.83 4.48
C GLY A 20 -6.31 -26.41 3.30
N TYR A 21 -6.22 -25.15 2.88
CA TYR A 21 -6.92 -24.58 1.71
C TYR A 21 -6.06 -23.49 1.05
N SER A 22 -5.77 -23.68 -0.23
CA SER A 22 -5.12 -22.69 -1.10
C SER A 22 -6.13 -22.16 -2.12
N ALA A 23 -6.35 -20.85 -2.13
CA ALA A 23 -7.15 -20.16 -3.13
C ALA A 23 -6.21 -19.43 -4.11
N ALA A 24 -6.16 -19.93 -5.34
CA ALA A 24 -5.14 -19.59 -6.32
C ALA A 24 -5.25 -18.15 -6.87
N GLY A 25 -4.17 -17.38 -6.71
CA GLY A 25 -4.08 -15.97 -7.08
C GLY A 25 -3.50 -15.65 -8.46
N LEU A 26 -4.02 -16.23 -9.55
CA LEU A 26 -3.68 -15.78 -10.91
C LEU A 26 -4.44 -14.47 -11.28
N HIS A 27 -4.62 -13.58 -10.31
CA HIS A 27 -5.65 -12.54 -10.36
C HIS A 27 -5.31 -11.37 -11.29
N ARG A 28 -4.03 -10.98 -11.45
CA ARG A 28 -3.71 -9.75 -12.19
C ARG A 28 -3.90 -9.83 -13.71
N LEU A 29 -3.66 -10.99 -14.30
CA LEU A 29 -3.86 -11.20 -15.75
C LEU A 29 -5.25 -11.76 -16.08
N GLY A 30 -5.90 -12.37 -15.08
CA GLY A 30 -7.20 -13.02 -15.19
C GLY A 30 -8.39 -12.21 -14.69
N ALA A 31 -8.16 -11.09 -13.98
CA ALA A 31 -9.25 -10.21 -13.54
C ALA A 31 -9.54 -9.15 -14.61
N ASP A 32 -10.84 -8.90 -14.82
CA ASP A 32 -11.31 -7.80 -15.65
C ASP A 32 -11.10 -6.47 -14.96
N GLY A 33 -10.21 -5.65 -15.53
CA GLY A 33 -10.05 -4.24 -15.19
C GLY A 33 -9.49 -4.01 -13.79
N ILE A 34 -8.20 -3.71 -13.72
CA ILE A 34 -7.54 -3.19 -12.53
C ILE A 34 -6.97 -1.82 -12.87
N PHE A 35 -7.21 -0.84 -12.01
CA PHE A 35 -6.47 0.42 -12.06
C PHE A 35 -5.12 0.19 -11.39
N ALA A 36 -4.06 0.15 -12.19
CA ALA A 36 -2.71 0.18 -11.68
C ALA A 36 -2.28 1.65 -11.56
N LEU A 37 -2.37 2.15 -10.32
CA LEU A 37 -1.82 3.44 -9.94
C LEU A 37 -0.41 3.23 -9.40
N ASP A 38 0.56 3.95 -9.95
CA ASP A 38 1.85 4.09 -9.28
C ASP A 38 1.76 5.25 -8.29
N ALA A 39 1.61 4.90 -7.01
CA ALA A 39 1.45 5.86 -5.93
C ALA A 39 2.75 6.64 -5.60
N SER A 40 3.90 6.29 -6.20
CA SER A 40 5.19 6.89 -5.85
C SER A 40 6.12 7.06 -7.07
N CYS A 41 5.65 7.75 -8.11
CA CYS A 41 6.45 8.04 -9.30
C CYS A 41 6.68 9.54 -9.55
N GLY A 42 7.68 10.11 -8.87
CA GLY A 42 8.35 11.37 -9.26
C GLY A 42 7.46 12.48 -9.81
N ASN A 43 7.90 13.13 -10.90
CA ASN A 43 7.17 14.24 -11.52
C ASN A 43 6.07 13.80 -12.51
N MET A 44 5.76 12.50 -12.62
CA MET A 44 4.80 11.97 -13.61
C MET A 44 3.93 10.88 -12.99
N SER A 45 2.68 11.24 -12.71
CA SER A 45 1.64 10.29 -12.35
C SER A 45 1.12 9.59 -13.60
N TYR A 46 0.84 8.29 -13.48
CA TYR A 46 0.17 7.54 -14.53
C TYR A 46 -0.84 6.57 -13.93
N VAL A 47 -1.95 6.40 -14.64
CA VAL A 47 -2.99 5.42 -14.34
C VAL A 47 -3.08 4.50 -15.54
N ILE A 48 -2.90 3.20 -15.31
CA ILE A 48 -3.01 2.19 -16.36
C ILE A 48 -4.29 1.40 -16.12
N PHE A 49 -5.07 1.23 -17.18
CA PHE A 49 -6.19 0.30 -17.22
C PHE A 49 -5.68 -1.06 -17.71
N THR A 50 -5.82 -2.10 -16.88
CA THR A 50 -5.44 -3.45 -17.27
C THR A 50 -6.67 -4.29 -17.60
N ASP A 51 -6.94 -4.48 -18.89
CA ASP A 51 -7.95 -5.44 -19.35
C ASP A 51 -7.49 -6.89 -19.10
N GLN A 52 -8.46 -7.80 -18.97
CA GLN A 52 -8.19 -9.23 -18.81
C GLN A 52 -7.42 -9.74 -20.03
N ALA A 53 -6.19 -10.19 -19.80
CA ALA A 53 -5.30 -10.68 -20.86
C ALA A 53 -5.53 -12.17 -21.16
N ILE A 54 -5.86 -12.95 -20.13
CA ILE A 54 -6.15 -14.38 -20.23
C ILE A 54 -7.36 -14.72 -19.38
N LYS A 55 -8.08 -15.79 -19.74
CA LYS A 55 -9.09 -16.32 -18.84
C LYS A 55 -8.42 -16.90 -17.58
N PRO A 56 -9.06 -16.79 -16.40
CA PRO A 56 -8.60 -17.47 -15.20
C PRO A 56 -8.36 -18.95 -15.50
N ARG A 57 -7.21 -19.46 -15.06
CA ARG A 57 -6.84 -20.87 -15.31
C ARG A 57 -7.50 -21.76 -14.27
N PHE A 58 -7.91 -22.96 -14.67
CA PHE A 58 -8.52 -23.94 -13.76
C PHE A 58 -9.76 -23.38 -13.05
N GLU A 59 -9.88 -23.62 -11.74
CA GLU A 59 -10.96 -23.12 -10.89
C GLU A 59 -10.59 -21.81 -10.17
N CYS A 60 -9.54 -21.11 -10.63
CA CYS A 60 -9.16 -19.82 -10.06
C CYS A 60 -10.28 -18.80 -10.32
N LYS A 61 -10.73 -18.13 -9.26
CA LYS A 61 -11.69 -17.02 -9.34
C LYS A 61 -10.97 -15.69 -9.21
N THR A 62 -11.63 -14.56 -9.47
CA THR A 62 -11.07 -13.25 -9.11
C THR A 62 -11.19 -13.01 -7.61
N ILE A 63 -10.40 -12.08 -7.05
CA ILE A 63 -10.49 -11.76 -5.61
C ILE A 63 -11.88 -11.23 -5.23
N TYR A 64 -12.51 -10.47 -6.13
CA TYR A 64 -13.87 -9.98 -5.95
C TYR A 64 -14.88 -11.13 -5.91
N GLU A 65 -14.76 -12.10 -6.82
CA GLU A 65 -15.64 -13.27 -6.84
C GLU A 65 -15.45 -14.13 -5.58
N MET A 66 -14.21 -14.41 -5.16
CA MET A 66 -13.94 -15.20 -3.96
C MET A 66 -14.52 -14.56 -2.70
N THR A 67 -14.30 -13.25 -2.53
CA THR A 67 -14.78 -12.49 -1.37
C THR A 67 -16.29 -12.30 -1.41
N SER A 68 -16.89 -12.13 -2.59
CA SER A 68 -18.36 -12.08 -2.75
C SER A 68 -19.01 -13.42 -2.40
N GLU A 69 -18.44 -14.54 -2.84
CA GLU A 69 -18.91 -15.88 -2.47
C GLU A 69 -18.77 -16.17 -0.97
N LEU A 70 -17.73 -15.64 -0.34
CA LEU A 70 -17.59 -15.71 1.12
C LEU A 70 -18.66 -14.85 1.81
N ALA A 71 -18.89 -13.62 1.33
CA ALA A 71 -19.92 -12.73 1.86
C ALA A 71 -21.33 -13.33 1.74
N LYS A 72 -21.61 -14.05 0.65
CA LYS A 72 -22.84 -14.84 0.47
C LYS A 72 -23.02 -15.88 1.58
N ARG A 73 -21.97 -16.68 1.85
CA ARG A 73 -22.01 -17.72 2.89
C ARG A 73 -22.16 -17.14 4.30
N LEU A 74 -21.66 -15.92 4.51
CA LEU A 74 -21.78 -15.18 5.76
C LEU A 74 -23.09 -14.38 5.88
N GLY A 75 -23.93 -14.36 4.83
CA GLY A 75 -25.19 -13.60 4.83
C GLY A 75 -25.05 -12.08 4.72
N VAL A 76 -23.87 -11.58 4.33
CA VAL A 76 -23.55 -10.13 4.22
C VAL A 76 -23.30 -9.68 2.78
N GLU A 77 -23.72 -10.47 1.78
CA GLU A 77 -23.50 -10.19 0.36
C GLU A 77 -23.90 -8.76 -0.03
N GLN A 78 -25.12 -8.34 0.33
CA GLN A 78 -25.63 -7.03 -0.07
C GLN A 78 -24.82 -5.87 0.52
N GLN A 79 -24.26 -6.03 1.71
CA GLN A 79 -23.41 -5.03 2.36
C GLN A 79 -22.01 -5.00 1.73
N PHE A 80 -21.51 -6.14 1.28
CA PHE A 80 -20.20 -6.27 0.66
C PHE A 80 -20.19 -5.80 -0.80
N THR A 81 -21.13 -6.28 -1.62
CA THR A 81 -21.17 -5.97 -3.05
C THR A 81 -21.88 -4.65 -3.34
N GLU A 82 -22.70 -4.16 -2.40
CA GLU A 82 -23.64 -3.05 -2.59
C GLU A 82 -24.56 -3.23 -3.83
N GLY A 83 -24.77 -4.48 -4.26
CA GLY A 83 -25.51 -4.80 -5.48
C GLY A 83 -24.77 -4.45 -6.79
N ARG A 84 -23.47 -4.17 -6.73
CA ARG A 84 -22.62 -3.89 -7.89
C ARG A 84 -21.78 -5.10 -8.27
N THR A 85 -21.54 -5.25 -9.57
CA THR A 85 -20.53 -6.14 -10.14
C THR A 85 -19.14 -5.50 -10.09
N GLN A 86 -18.10 -6.28 -10.36
CA GLN A 86 -16.72 -5.76 -10.43
C GLN A 86 -16.61 -4.61 -11.46
N GLU A 87 -17.27 -4.72 -12.61
CA GLU A 87 -17.26 -3.65 -13.62
C GLU A 87 -18.01 -2.39 -13.17
N GLU A 88 -19.15 -2.54 -12.50
CA GLU A 88 -19.89 -1.40 -11.97
C GLU A 88 -19.11 -0.69 -10.87
N TRP A 89 -18.38 -1.42 -10.03
CA TRP A 89 -17.44 -0.85 -9.07
C TRP A 89 -16.34 -0.05 -9.76
N MET A 90 -15.75 -0.57 -10.84
CA MET A 90 -14.74 0.16 -11.61
C MET A 90 -15.28 1.46 -12.19
N ARG A 91 -16.47 1.42 -12.81
CA ARG A 91 -17.12 2.61 -13.37
C ARG A 91 -17.44 3.63 -12.28
N HIS A 92 -17.88 3.17 -11.11
CA HIS A 92 -18.14 4.03 -9.95
C HIS A 92 -16.87 4.70 -9.42
N LEU A 93 -15.79 3.94 -9.20
CA LEU A 93 -14.49 4.47 -8.74
C LEU A 93 -13.86 5.42 -9.75
N HIS A 94 -14.03 5.14 -11.04
CA HIS A 94 -13.59 6.03 -12.11
C HIS A 94 -14.34 7.37 -12.07
N GLU A 95 -15.66 7.36 -11.89
CA GLU A 95 -16.45 8.58 -11.76
C GLU A 95 -16.05 9.40 -10.53
N LEU A 96 -15.75 8.75 -9.40
CA LEU A 96 -15.20 9.42 -8.23
C LEU A 96 -13.83 10.05 -8.53
N SER A 97 -12.96 9.34 -9.25
CA SER A 97 -11.65 9.85 -9.67
C SER A 97 -11.78 11.05 -10.60
N ARG A 98 -12.75 11.06 -11.52
CA ARG A 98 -13.01 12.19 -12.43
C ARG A 98 -13.44 13.47 -11.72
N LYS A 99 -14.09 13.36 -10.55
CA LYS A 99 -14.40 14.53 -9.70
C LYS A 99 -13.13 15.15 -9.11
N ALA A 100 -12.11 14.35 -8.81
CA ALA A 100 -10.83 14.82 -8.30
C ALA A 100 -9.88 15.27 -9.43
N ILE A 101 -9.97 14.65 -10.60
CA ILE A 101 -9.12 14.91 -11.77
C ILE A 101 -10.03 15.19 -12.98
N PRO A 102 -10.41 16.46 -13.23
CA PRO A 102 -11.33 16.82 -14.32
C PRO A 102 -10.81 16.47 -15.73
N ASP A 103 -9.49 16.36 -15.88
CA ASP A 103 -8.84 16.01 -17.16
C ASP A 103 -8.85 14.50 -17.46
N LEU A 104 -9.35 13.67 -16.54
CA LEU A 104 -9.48 12.22 -16.77
C LEU A 104 -10.62 11.97 -17.79
N PRO A 105 -10.37 11.25 -18.90
CA PRO A 105 -11.39 10.92 -19.89
C PRO A 105 -12.55 10.12 -19.30
N ASP A 106 -13.65 9.93 -20.04
CA ASP A 106 -14.69 8.97 -19.64
C ASP A 106 -14.17 7.52 -19.62
N PHE A 107 -14.86 6.63 -18.91
CA PHE A 107 -14.40 5.27 -18.66
C PHE A 107 -14.12 4.48 -19.95
N ASP A 108 -14.99 4.59 -20.95
CA ASP A 108 -14.85 3.80 -22.18
C ASP A 108 -13.73 4.34 -23.06
N THR A 109 -13.51 5.66 -23.08
CA THR A 109 -12.34 6.28 -23.71
C THR A 109 -11.06 5.92 -22.98
N PHE A 110 -11.03 5.98 -21.65
CA PHE A 110 -9.87 5.62 -20.84
C PHE A 110 -9.48 4.15 -21.02
N ARG A 111 -10.46 3.24 -21.01
CA ARG A 111 -10.25 1.80 -21.28
C ARG A 111 -9.61 1.56 -22.64
N LYS A 112 -10.06 2.23 -23.69
CA LYS A 112 -9.47 2.13 -25.05
C LYS A 112 -8.06 2.71 -25.12
N GLN A 113 -7.80 3.80 -24.41
CA GLN A 113 -6.48 4.44 -24.37
C GLN A 113 -5.46 3.61 -23.58
N GLY A 114 -5.91 2.87 -22.55
CA GLY A 114 -5.11 1.97 -21.72
C GLY A 114 -4.21 2.67 -20.70
N ILE A 115 -3.73 3.89 -21.00
CA ILE A 115 -2.88 4.66 -20.08
C ILE A 115 -3.21 6.16 -20.10
N TYR A 116 -3.37 6.72 -18.92
CA TYR A 116 -3.45 8.17 -18.67
C TYR A 116 -2.17 8.60 -17.97
N LYS A 117 -1.59 9.72 -18.41
CA LYS A 117 -0.37 10.29 -17.82
C LYS A 117 -0.62 11.74 -17.49
N GLN A 118 -0.27 12.14 -16.28
CA GLN A 118 -0.33 13.50 -15.82
C GLN A 118 1.04 13.91 -15.26
N ARG A 119 1.60 14.98 -15.82
CA ARG A 119 2.82 15.58 -15.29
C ARG A 119 2.45 16.52 -14.16
N ASP A 120 3.25 16.52 -13.09
CA ASP A 120 3.08 17.48 -12.01
C ASP A 120 3.25 18.92 -12.56
N PRO A 121 2.20 19.78 -12.46
CA PRO A 121 2.29 21.16 -12.90
C PRO A 121 3.30 21.99 -12.10
N GLN A 122 3.61 21.61 -10.85
CA GLN A 122 4.56 22.30 -9.98
C GLN A 122 6.02 21.84 -10.21
N GLY A 123 6.23 20.84 -11.08
CA GLY A 123 7.55 20.43 -11.51
C GLY A 123 8.27 19.53 -10.50
N HIS A 124 9.58 19.72 -10.34
CA HIS A 124 10.40 18.85 -9.48
C HIS A 124 10.31 19.28 -8.02
N HIS A 125 9.70 18.43 -7.19
CA HIS A 125 9.70 18.61 -5.76
C HIS A 125 11.07 18.22 -5.17
N VAL A 126 11.80 19.19 -4.63
CA VAL A 126 13.04 18.95 -3.88
C VAL A 126 12.69 18.87 -2.39
N ALA A 127 12.75 17.65 -1.84
CA ALA A 127 12.49 17.41 -0.42
C ALA A 127 13.42 18.29 0.46
N TYR A 128 12.88 18.85 1.53
CA TYR A 128 13.58 19.70 2.50
C TYR A 128 14.25 20.96 1.94
N LYS A 129 13.93 21.39 0.71
CA LYS A 129 14.46 22.64 0.13
C LYS A 129 14.16 23.85 1.02
N ALA A 130 12.94 23.96 1.53
CA ALA A 130 12.54 25.08 2.40
C ALA A 130 13.33 25.10 3.72
N PHE A 131 13.58 23.94 4.34
CA PHE A 131 14.44 23.82 5.52
C PHE A 131 15.90 24.17 5.22
N ARG A 132 16.41 23.78 4.04
CA ARG A 132 17.76 24.15 3.60
C ARG A 132 17.90 25.64 3.34
N ASP A 133 16.89 26.26 2.74
CA ASP A 133 16.88 27.68 2.38
C ASP A 133 16.72 28.56 3.64
N ASP A 134 15.81 28.19 4.55
CA ASP A 134 15.63 28.86 5.85
C ASP A 134 15.16 27.86 6.93
N PRO A 135 16.09 27.37 7.78
CA PRO A 135 15.79 26.41 8.84
C PRO A 135 15.07 27.03 10.04
N GLN A 136 15.08 28.37 10.20
CA GLN A 136 14.33 29.02 11.29
C GLN A 136 12.86 29.22 10.90
N ALA A 137 12.60 29.58 9.64
CA ALA A 137 11.23 29.72 9.13
C ALA A 137 10.54 28.37 8.84
N ASN A 138 11.30 27.30 8.60
CA ASN A 138 10.77 25.97 8.28
C ASN A 138 11.36 24.87 9.18
N PRO A 139 11.16 24.93 10.51
CA PRO A 139 11.74 23.96 11.43
C PRO A 139 11.20 22.54 11.15
N LEU A 140 12.05 21.53 11.39
CA LEU A 140 11.62 20.14 11.37
C LEU A 140 10.71 19.83 12.57
N THR A 141 10.00 18.70 12.53
CA THR A 141 9.14 18.23 13.62
C THR A 141 9.91 17.70 14.83
N THR A 142 11.23 17.86 14.86
CA THR A 142 12.09 17.49 15.98
C THR A 142 11.98 18.53 17.10
N PRO A 143 12.24 18.16 18.37
CA PRO A 143 12.22 19.09 19.49
C PRO A 143 13.10 20.34 19.29
N SER A 144 14.27 20.17 18.65
CA SER A 144 15.18 21.29 18.32
C SER A 144 14.83 22.05 17.04
N GLY A 145 13.85 21.57 16.27
CA GLY A 145 13.54 22.08 14.93
C GLY A 145 14.62 21.82 13.88
N LYS A 146 15.67 21.06 14.22
CA LYS A 146 16.85 20.76 13.39
C LYS A 146 17.05 19.25 13.22
N ILE A 147 18.00 18.88 12.37
CA ILE A 147 18.45 17.49 12.27
C ILE A 147 19.23 17.15 13.53
N GLU A 148 18.66 16.28 14.37
CA GLU A 148 19.25 15.83 15.62
C GLU A 148 20.19 14.65 15.37
N ILE A 149 21.50 14.88 15.51
CA ILE A 149 22.51 13.80 15.52
C ILE A 149 22.48 13.06 16.87
N TYR A 150 22.15 13.81 17.93
CA TYR A 150 21.92 13.31 19.28
C TYR A 150 20.51 13.75 19.70
N SER A 151 19.67 12.80 20.11
CA SER A 151 18.31 13.07 20.58
C SER A 151 18.28 13.08 22.11
N GLU A 152 17.95 14.24 22.69
CA GLU A 152 17.77 14.39 24.14
C GLU A 152 16.58 13.58 24.66
N GLU A 153 15.54 13.41 23.85
CA GLU A 153 14.38 12.57 24.19
C GLU A 153 14.80 11.10 24.33
N LEU A 154 15.56 10.57 23.37
CA LEU A 154 16.12 9.22 23.48
C LEU A 154 17.09 9.09 24.65
N ALA A 155 17.84 10.16 24.98
CA ALA A 155 18.74 10.16 26.13
C ALA A 155 17.98 10.05 27.46
N ASN A 156 16.85 10.76 27.58
CA ASN A 156 15.98 10.68 28.74
C ASN A 156 15.34 9.30 28.87
N ILE A 157 14.88 8.70 27.76
CA ILE A 157 14.34 7.34 27.77
C ILE A 157 15.42 6.35 28.19
N ALA A 158 16.62 6.43 27.62
CA ALA A 158 17.75 5.57 28.00
C ALA A 158 18.13 5.69 29.49
N ALA A 159 17.96 6.87 30.09
CA ALA A 159 18.28 7.11 31.49
C ALA A 159 17.16 6.68 32.47
N THR A 160 15.91 6.62 32.02
CA THR A 160 14.75 6.43 32.90
C THR A 160 14.08 5.07 32.76
N TRP A 161 14.28 4.36 31.65
CA TRP A 161 13.64 3.07 31.41
C TRP A 161 14.53 1.92 31.87
N GLU A 162 13.93 0.96 32.59
CA GLU A 162 14.58 -0.32 32.87
C GLU A 162 14.44 -1.23 31.65
N LEU A 163 15.57 -1.60 31.05
CA LEU A 163 15.62 -2.44 29.86
C LEU A 163 16.02 -3.89 30.22
N PRO A 164 15.51 -4.89 29.48
CA PRO A 164 15.98 -6.27 29.60
C PRO A 164 17.49 -6.41 29.33
N GLU A 165 18.11 -7.43 29.90
CA GLU A 165 19.55 -7.69 29.73
C GLU A 165 19.90 -7.90 28.24
N GLY A 166 20.80 -7.05 27.71
CA GLY A 166 21.24 -7.07 26.31
C GLY A 166 20.59 -6.02 25.40
N ASP A 167 19.58 -5.30 25.89
CA ASP A 167 18.93 -4.21 25.17
C ASP A 167 19.49 -2.85 25.59
N VAL A 168 19.78 -1.99 24.61
CA VAL A 168 20.35 -0.66 24.84
C VAL A 168 19.63 0.37 23.96
N ILE A 169 19.27 1.49 24.56
CA ILE A 169 18.80 2.69 23.85
C ILE A 169 19.99 3.64 23.73
N ASP A 170 20.38 3.93 22.49
CA ASP A 170 21.44 4.88 22.20
C ASP A 170 20.85 6.20 21.69
N PRO A 171 21.14 7.35 22.34
CA PRO A 171 20.63 8.66 21.91
C PRO A 171 21.28 9.19 20.64
N CYS A 172 22.37 8.56 20.20
CA CYS A 172 23.04 8.83 18.93
C CYS A 172 23.16 7.50 18.17
N ARG A 173 23.18 7.55 16.83
CA ARG A 173 23.37 6.34 16.02
C ARG A 173 24.73 5.69 16.33
N SER A 174 24.71 4.63 17.13
CA SER A 174 25.88 3.83 17.49
C SER A 174 25.81 2.47 16.78
N THR A 175 26.92 2.01 16.20
CA THR A 175 27.05 0.64 15.70
C THR A 175 27.87 -0.16 16.71
N ARG A 176 27.20 -0.75 17.72
CA ARG A 176 27.83 -1.70 18.64
C ARG A 176 27.55 -3.14 18.18
N PRO A 177 28.54 -3.87 17.65
CA PRO A 177 28.33 -5.26 17.23
C PRO A 177 27.99 -6.14 18.45
N GLY A 178 26.88 -6.87 18.38
CA GLY A 178 26.47 -7.85 19.39
C GLY A 178 25.38 -7.41 20.37
N LEU A 179 24.94 -6.14 20.34
CA LEU A 179 23.83 -5.64 21.15
C LEU A 179 22.62 -5.35 20.26
N LYS A 180 21.40 -5.61 20.77
CA LYS A 180 20.17 -5.26 20.05
C LYS A 180 19.85 -3.80 20.33
N THR A 181 20.00 -2.95 19.32
CA THR A 181 19.55 -1.56 19.38
C THR A 181 18.03 -1.54 19.26
N ILE A 182 17.34 -1.09 20.30
CA ILE A 182 15.90 -0.88 20.24
C ILE A 182 15.63 0.35 19.36
N THR A 183 14.82 0.17 18.31
CA THR A 183 14.30 1.30 17.51
C THR A 183 12.91 1.62 18.04
N ILE A 184 12.79 2.71 18.80
CA ILE A 184 11.51 3.26 19.25
C ILE A 184 10.88 3.95 18.04
N ARG A 185 9.69 3.50 17.63
CA ARG A 185 8.92 4.06 16.50
C ARG A 185 7.95 5.12 16.96
#